data_AF-A0AAE1TAI0-F1
#
_entry.id   AF-A0AAE1TAI0-F1
#
_cell.length_a   1.000
_cell.length_b   1.000
_cell.length_c   1.000
_cell.angle_alpha   90.00
_cell.angle_beta   90.00
_cell.angle_gamma   90.00
#
_symmetry.space_group_name_H-M   'P 1'
#
loop_
_entity.id
_entity.type
_entity.pdbx_description
1 polymer ?
#
loop_
_entity_poly.entity_id
_entity_poly.type
_entity_poly.pdbx_seq_one_letter_code
_entity_poly.pdbx_strand_id
1 'polypeptide(L)'
;MARGEFTTTVAYGIFRTPGPIVGWYPLLSGPCKIPRFSFVLWLAILGKLSTMDKPWLSHLGGVCVLCGREVETHEHLFFRCSYSRRCIRDLKEAVRFTWPNRAWGEDITWASTRWKGRHIIQAAYRALLSAIVYHIWRERNQRVFQHSERPSTTIARIAAEEIRQKILSLDLSDSVSTRGLYRLWRIPWLSGIPLEA
;
A
#
# COMPACT_ATOMS: atom_id res chain seq x y z
N MET A 1 -41.75 -20.75 6.85
CA MET A 1 -40.98 -20.79 5.58
C MET A 1 -40.29 -19.45 5.39
N ALA A 2 -38.98 -19.36 5.66
CA ALA A 2 -38.23 -18.13 5.45
C ALA A 2 -38.09 -17.89 3.94
N ARG A 3 -38.59 -16.75 3.45
CA ARG A 3 -38.34 -16.27 2.08
C ARG A 3 -36.88 -15.78 2.04
N GLY A 4 -35.95 -16.70 1.81
CA GLY A 4 -34.54 -16.38 1.69
C GLY A 4 -34.27 -15.76 0.32
N GLU A 5 -34.21 -14.44 0.26
CA GLU A 5 -33.75 -13.74 -0.94
C GLU A 5 -32.34 -14.22 -1.29
N PHE A 6 -32.19 -14.80 -2.49
CA PHE A 6 -30.90 -15.18 -3.01
C PHE A 6 -30.06 -13.93 -3.20
N THR A 7 -28.97 -13.82 -2.44
CA THR A 7 -27.97 -12.77 -2.62
C THR A 7 -26.66 -13.38 -3.07
N THR A 8 -25.87 -12.64 -3.85
CA THR A 8 -24.51 -13.03 -4.24
C THR A 8 -23.65 -13.35 -3.02
N THR A 9 -23.89 -12.70 -1.88
CA THR A 9 -23.21 -12.98 -0.60
C THR A 9 -23.50 -14.38 -0.08
N VAL A 10 -24.78 -14.80 -0.09
CA VAL A 10 -25.20 -16.15 0.34
C VAL A 10 -24.64 -17.21 -0.60
N ALA A 11 -24.76 -16.99 -1.91
CA ALA A 11 -24.20 -17.89 -2.92
C ALA A 11 -22.69 -18.07 -2.77
N TYR A 12 -21.95 -16.96 -2.60
CA TYR A 12 -20.51 -17.00 -2.41
C TYR A 12 -20.11 -17.68 -1.09
N GLY A 13 -20.93 -17.56 -0.05
CA GLY A 13 -20.75 -18.27 1.22
C GLY A 13 -20.87 -19.79 1.10
N ILE A 14 -21.72 -20.28 0.20
CA ILE A 14 -21.88 -21.73 -0.05
C ILE A 14 -20.62 -22.32 -0.72
N PHE A 15 -20.03 -21.61 -1.68
CA PHE A 15 -18.85 -22.09 -2.41
C PHE A 15 -17.52 -21.81 -1.69
N ARG A 16 -17.51 -20.92 -0.69
CA ARG A 16 -16.29 -20.49 -0.01
C ARG A 16 -16.10 -21.22 1.31
N THR A 17 -15.13 -22.12 1.37
CA THR A 17 -14.55 -22.57 2.65
C THR A 17 -13.79 -21.42 3.30
N PRO A 18 -14.07 -21.03 4.56
CA PRO A 18 -13.29 -20.03 5.27
C PRO A 18 -11.82 -20.46 5.36
N GLY A 19 -10.92 -19.65 4.81
CA GLY A 19 -9.48 -19.84 4.98
C GLY A 19 -9.02 -19.44 6.38
N PRO A 20 -7.78 -19.77 6.77
CA PRO A 20 -7.24 -19.37 8.07
C PRO A 20 -7.24 -17.85 8.23
N ILE A 21 -7.54 -17.38 9.45
CA ILE A 21 -7.47 -15.96 9.79
C ILE A 21 -6.00 -15.55 9.80
N VAL A 22 -5.62 -14.65 8.89
CA VAL A 22 -4.26 -14.15 8.75
C VAL A 22 -4.09 -12.79 9.41
N GLY A 23 -2.98 -12.59 10.12
CA GLY A 23 -2.71 -11.37 10.88
C GLY A 23 -2.57 -10.11 10.01
N TRP A 24 -2.21 -10.25 8.74
CA TRP A 24 -1.96 -9.14 7.81
C TRP A 24 -3.19 -8.65 7.05
N TYR A 25 -4.35 -9.34 7.14
CA TYR A 25 -5.58 -8.94 6.45
C TYR A 25 -5.99 -7.46 6.69
N PRO A 26 -5.83 -6.89 7.91
CA PRO A 26 -6.17 -5.49 8.15
C PRO A 26 -5.46 -4.51 7.21
N LEU A 27 -4.25 -4.82 6.73
CA LEU A 27 -3.49 -3.98 5.80
C LEU A 27 -4.19 -3.79 4.45
N LEU A 28 -5.05 -4.73 4.06
CA LEU A 28 -5.77 -4.73 2.78
C LEU A 28 -7.19 -4.15 2.90
N SER A 29 -7.48 -3.48 4.01
CA SER A 29 -8.83 -3.02 4.36
C SER A 29 -8.84 -1.54 4.73
N GLY A 30 -10.00 -0.89 4.57
CA GLY A 30 -10.25 0.50 4.96
C GLY A 30 -10.76 1.37 3.81
N PRO A 31 -11.32 2.56 4.13
CA PRO A 31 -11.93 3.46 3.15
C PRO A 31 -10.93 4.07 2.16
N CYS A 32 -9.67 4.30 2.59
CA CYS A 32 -8.61 4.84 1.73
C CYS A 32 -8.02 3.80 0.77
N LYS A 33 -8.54 2.57 0.73
CA LYS A 33 -8.03 1.50 -0.11
C LYS A 33 -8.16 1.83 -1.60
N ILE A 34 -7.09 1.56 -2.34
CA ILE A 34 -7.10 1.50 -3.81
C ILE A 34 -6.93 0.02 -4.21
N PRO A 35 -7.93 -0.61 -4.87
CA PRO A 35 -7.93 -2.06 -5.12
C PRO A 35 -6.67 -2.60 -5.80
N ARG A 36 -6.17 -1.92 -6.85
CA ARG A 36 -4.94 -2.33 -7.55
C ARG A 36 -3.70 -2.34 -6.64
N PHE A 37 -3.63 -1.43 -5.66
CA PHE A 37 -2.49 -1.35 -4.74
C PHE A 37 -2.56 -2.45 -3.70
N SER A 38 -3.74 -2.66 -3.13
CA SER A 38 -3.95 -3.75 -2.17
C SER A 38 -3.77 -5.11 -2.81
N PHE A 39 -4.14 -5.27 -4.09
CA PHE A 39 -3.89 -6.52 -4.81
C PHE A 39 -2.39 -6.80 -4.93
N VAL A 40 -1.57 -5.81 -5.31
CA VAL A 40 -0.11 -5.99 -5.39
C VAL A 40 0.50 -6.20 -4.01
N LEU A 41 0.05 -5.47 -2.98
CA LEU A 41 0.50 -5.69 -1.60
C LEU A 41 0.18 -7.11 -1.12
N TRP A 42 -1.02 -7.61 -1.41
CA TRP A 42 -1.41 -8.98 -1.09
C TRP A 42 -0.48 -10.02 -1.75
N LEU A 43 -0.21 -9.86 -3.05
CA LEU A 43 0.74 -10.73 -3.75
C LEU A 43 2.17 -10.60 -3.20
N ALA A 44 2.59 -9.40 -2.78
CA ALA A 44 3.89 -9.20 -2.15
C ALA A 44 3.98 -9.94 -0.81
N ILE A 45 2.95 -9.85 0.03
CA ILE A 45 2.89 -10.53 1.33
C ILE A 45 2.93 -12.05 1.16
N LEU A 46 2.28 -12.57 0.13
CA LEU A 46 2.29 -14.00 -0.20
C LEU A 46 3.57 -14.48 -0.92
N GLY A 47 4.51 -13.59 -1.25
CA GLY A 47 5.68 -13.95 -2.07
C GLY A 47 5.30 -14.38 -3.50
N LYS A 48 4.14 -13.96 -4.01
CA LYS A 48 3.59 -14.41 -5.31
C LYS A 48 3.85 -13.47 -6.47
N LEU A 49 4.36 -12.26 -6.22
CA LEU A 49 4.84 -11.38 -7.29
C LEU A 49 5.94 -12.08 -8.10
N SER A 50 6.01 -11.75 -9.40
CA SER A 50 6.96 -12.36 -10.32
C SER A 50 8.35 -11.74 -10.19
N THR A 51 8.95 -11.82 -9.02
CA THR A 51 10.37 -11.52 -8.81
C THR A 51 11.23 -12.67 -9.38
N MET A 52 12.55 -12.47 -9.48
CA MET A 52 13.48 -13.47 -10.03
C MET A 52 13.67 -14.72 -9.14
N ASP A 53 12.87 -14.87 -8.10
CA ASP A 53 12.82 -15.98 -7.16
C ASP A 53 12.01 -17.19 -7.68
N LYS A 54 11.36 -17.08 -8.85
CA LYS A 54 10.63 -18.20 -9.47
C LYS A 54 11.58 -19.11 -10.27
N PRO A 55 11.47 -20.45 -10.16
CA PRO A 55 12.40 -21.40 -10.81
C PRO A 55 12.54 -21.28 -12.34
N TRP A 56 11.59 -20.66 -13.04
CA TRP A 56 11.63 -20.39 -14.48
C TRP A 56 12.13 -18.98 -14.85
N LEU A 57 12.51 -18.18 -13.85
CA LEU A 57 13.21 -16.91 -13.99
C LEU A 57 14.59 -16.95 -13.32
N SER A 58 14.90 -18.03 -12.60
CA SER A 58 16.13 -18.22 -11.82
C SER A 58 17.40 -18.23 -12.68
N HIS A 59 17.30 -18.63 -13.95
CA HIS A 59 18.41 -18.58 -14.92
C HIS A 59 18.83 -17.15 -15.26
N LEU A 60 18.00 -16.15 -14.95
CA LEU A 60 18.37 -14.74 -15.10
C LEU A 60 19.15 -14.20 -13.91
N GLY A 61 19.26 -14.97 -12.80
CA GLY A 61 20.23 -14.78 -11.70
C GLY A 61 20.59 -13.32 -11.45
N GLY A 62 19.57 -12.46 -11.34
CA GLY A 62 19.74 -11.08 -11.68
C GLY A 62 19.98 -10.24 -10.45
N VAL A 63 21.07 -9.51 -10.48
CA VAL A 63 21.27 -8.34 -9.63
C VAL A 63 20.01 -7.45 -9.74
N CYS A 64 19.51 -6.98 -8.60
CA CYS A 64 18.29 -6.19 -8.51
C CYS A 64 18.35 -4.99 -9.45
N VAL A 65 17.44 -4.92 -10.42
CA VAL A 65 17.39 -3.86 -11.45
C VAL A 65 17.18 -2.45 -10.87
N LEU A 66 16.68 -2.35 -9.63
CA LEU A 66 16.49 -1.06 -8.97
C LEU A 66 17.80 -0.50 -8.40
N CYS A 67 18.71 -1.35 -7.91
CA CYS A 67 19.93 -0.89 -7.23
C CYS A 67 21.24 -1.32 -7.88
N GLY A 68 21.24 -2.37 -8.70
CA GLY A 68 22.42 -2.91 -9.35
C GLY A 68 23.45 -3.51 -8.38
N ARG A 69 23.07 -3.92 -7.16
CA ARG A 69 24.03 -4.33 -6.10
C ARG A 69 23.85 -5.72 -5.52
N GLU A 70 22.63 -6.13 -5.19
CA GLU A 70 22.35 -7.41 -4.53
C GLU A 70 21.38 -8.24 -5.36
N VAL A 71 21.27 -9.53 -5.07
CA VAL A 71 20.30 -10.44 -5.71
C VAL A 71 18.86 -9.97 -5.43
N GLU A 72 18.02 -9.98 -6.47
CA GLU A 72 16.62 -9.62 -6.31
C GLU A 72 15.81 -10.70 -5.57
N THR A 73 15.32 -10.35 -4.38
CA THR A 73 14.32 -11.12 -3.60
C THR A 73 13.19 -10.18 -3.17
N HIS A 74 12.02 -10.65 -2.73
CA HIS A 74 10.98 -9.73 -2.18
C HIS A 74 11.50 -8.89 -1.02
N GLU A 75 12.26 -9.51 -0.11
CA GLU A 75 12.82 -8.81 1.05
C GLU A 75 13.78 -7.71 0.58
N HIS A 76 14.66 -8.02 -0.37
CA HIS A 76 15.53 -7.02 -0.96
C HIS A 76 14.72 -5.95 -1.67
N LEU A 77 13.87 -6.32 -2.63
CA LEU A 77 13.13 -5.42 -3.51
C LEU A 77 12.38 -4.33 -2.74
N PHE A 78 11.67 -4.68 -1.66
CA PHE A 78 10.81 -3.72 -0.98
C PHE A 78 11.49 -2.97 0.17
N PHE A 79 12.34 -3.62 0.98
CA PHE A 79 12.80 -3.04 2.25
C PHE A 79 14.32 -3.08 2.50
N ARG A 80 15.12 -3.80 1.70
CA ARG A 80 16.60 -3.73 1.81
C ARG A 80 17.24 -2.95 0.66
N CYS A 81 16.61 -2.92 -0.51
CA CYS A 81 17.07 -2.24 -1.70
C CYS A 81 17.29 -0.76 -1.42
N SER A 82 18.50 -0.26 -1.74
CA SER A 82 18.86 1.14 -1.50
C SER A 82 17.93 2.13 -2.23
N TYR A 83 17.45 1.77 -3.42
CA TYR A 83 16.47 2.57 -4.16
C TYR A 83 15.12 2.61 -3.43
N SER A 84 14.58 1.45 -3.05
CA SER A 84 13.30 1.35 -2.35
C SER A 84 13.33 2.03 -0.98
N ARG A 85 14.44 1.93 -0.25
CA ARG A 85 14.65 2.67 1.00
C ARG A 85 14.62 4.18 0.80
N ARG A 86 15.20 4.68 -0.30
CA ARG A 86 15.08 6.10 -0.67
C ARG A 86 13.64 6.48 -0.98
N CYS A 87 12.90 5.66 -1.74
CA CYS A 87 11.48 5.91 -2.01
C CYS A 87 10.66 6.03 -0.71
N ILE A 88 10.88 5.12 0.24
CA ILE A 88 10.19 5.14 1.54
C ILE A 88 10.62 6.36 2.36
N ARG A 89 11.91 6.72 2.39
CA ARG A 89 12.39 7.93 3.07
C ARG A 89 11.74 9.20 2.50
N ASP A 90 11.82 9.38 1.18
CA ASP A 90 11.28 10.55 0.49
C ASP A 90 9.74 10.63 0.68
N LEU A 91 9.07 9.47 0.75
CA LEU A 91 7.65 9.38 1.08
C LEU A 91 7.36 9.84 2.51
N LYS A 92 8.13 9.34 3.50
CA LYS A 92 7.98 9.75 4.91
C LYS A 92 8.14 11.25 5.07
N GLU A 93 9.08 11.87 4.35
CA GLU A 93 9.29 13.32 4.34
C GLU A 93 8.09 14.05 3.73
N ALA A 94 7.54 13.55 2.63
CA ALA A 94 6.39 14.15 1.95
C ALA A 94 5.10 14.10 2.78
N VAL A 95 4.90 13.08 3.61
CA VAL A 95 3.66 12.90 4.42
C VAL A 95 3.88 13.08 5.92
N ARG A 96 5.12 13.41 6.36
CA ARG A 96 5.55 13.53 7.77
C ARG A 96 5.13 12.34 8.64
N PHE A 97 5.33 11.14 8.11
CA PHE A 97 4.89 9.88 8.72
C PHE A 97 6.04 9.09 9.35
N THR A 98 5.83 8.54 10.55
CA THR A 98 6.78 7.67 11.25
C THR A 98 6.63 6.20 10.84
N TRP A 99 7.55 5.76 9.99
CA TRP A 99 7.70 4.38 9.57
C TRP A 99 9.09 3.85 9.95
N PRO A 100 9.20 2.75 10.72
CA PRO A 100 10.46 2.09 11.03
C PRO A 100 11.33 1.73 9.81
N ASN A 101 10.74 1.25 8.71
CA ASN A 101 11.46 0.77 7.52
C ASN A 101 12.47 -0.36 7.85
N ARG A 102 11.99 -1.39 8.56
CA ARG A 102 12.74 -2.60 8.94
C ARG A 102 12.75 -3.63 7.81
N ALA A 103 13.18 -4.86 8.09
CA ALA A 103 13.01 -5.97 7.14
C ALA A 103 11.54 -6.18 6.79
N TRP A 104 11.26 -6.65 5.57
CA TRP A 104 9.90 -6.78 5.01
C TRP A 104 8.93 -7.48 5.96
N GLY A 105 9.29 -8.66 6.46
CA GLY A 105 8.43 -9.43 7.37
C GLY A 105 8.13 -8.71 8.69
N GLU A 106 9.15 -8.08 9.27
CA GLU A 106 9.01 -7.32 10.52
C GLU A 106 8.09 -6.11 10.35
N ASP A 107 8.26 -5.37 9.25
CA ASP A 107 7.46 -4.18 8.96
C ASP A 107 6.01 -4.52 8.63
N ILE A 108 5.75 -5.64 7.93
CA ILE A 108 4.39 -6.12 7.69
C ILE A 108 3.71 -6.51 9.01
N THR A 109 4.39 -7.23 9.90
CA THR A 109 3.84 -7.58 11.21
C THR A 109 3.60 -6.33 12.07
N TRP A 110 4.56 -5.40 12.10
CA TRP A 110 4.43 -4.13 12.82
C TRP A 110 3.28 -3.29 12.29
N ALA A 111 3.15 -3.14 10.97
CA ALA A 111 2.07 -2.37 10.37
C ALA A 111 0.70 -3.01 10.64
N SER A 112 0.62 -4.34 10.59
CA SER A 112 -0.61 -5.11 10.83
C SER A 112 -1.14 -4.92 12.25
N THR A 113 -0.26 -4.73 13.22
CA THR A 113 -0.62 -4.46 14.61
C THR A 113 -0.87 -2.98 14.85
N ARG A 114 0.02 -2.10 14.37
CA ARG A 114 -0.02 -0.65 14.64
C ARG A 114 -1.17 0.08 13.95
N TRP A 115 -1.53 -0.34 12.74
CA TRP A 115 -2.57 0.31 11.94
C TRP A 115 -3.88 -0.47 11.91
N LYS A 116 -4.09 -1.39 12.86
CA LYS A 116 -5.35 -2.12 13.04
C LYS A 116 -6.47 -1.18 13.51
N GLY A 117 -7.67 -1.37 12.98
CA GLY A 117 -8.88 -0.67 13.42
C GLY A 117 -9.61 0.05 12.29
N ARG A 118 -10.54 0.93 12.67
CA ARG A 118 -11.36 1.73 11.73
C ARG A 118 -10.94 3.20 11.65
N HIS A 119 -9.92 3.62 12.41
CA HIS A 119 -9.51 5.01 12.45
C HIS A 119 -9.00 5.48 11.08
N ILE A 120 -9.50 6.62 10.59
CA ILE A 120 -9.24 7.08 9.21
C ILE A 120 -7.75 7.30 8.93
N ILE A 121 -6.99 7.81 9.91
CA ILE A 121 -5.54 7.98 9.79
C ILE A 121 -4.83 6.63 9.60
N GLN A 122 -5.27 5.58 10.31
CA GLN A 122 -4.71 4.24 10.14
C GLN A 122 -5.07 3.65 8.78
N ALA A 123 -6.26 3.95 8.25
CA ALA A 123 -6.65 3.54 6.90
C ALA A 123 -5.79 4.24 5.83
N ALA A 124 -5.47 5.52 6.02
CA ALA A 124 -4.55 6.25 5.15
C ALA A 124 -3.13 5.64 5.19
N TYR A 125 -2.64 5.20 6.35
CA TYR A 125 -1.33 4.54 6.46
C TYR A 125 -1.27 3.19 5.74
N ARG A 126 -2.32 2.37 5.88
CA ARG A 126 -2.44 1.11 5.12
C ARG A 126 -2.46 1.34 3.61
N ALA A 127 -3.17 2.39 3.18
CA ALA A 127 -3.20 2.78 1.78
C ALA A 127 -1.82 3.27 1.29
N LEU A 128 -1.09 4.01 2.11
CA LEU A 128 0.25 4.50 1.81
C LEU A 128 1.28 3.36 1.65
N LEU A 129 1.25 2.37 2.55
CA LEU A 129 2.04 1.13 2.41
C LEU A 129 1.70 0.41 1.11
N SER A 130 0.41 0.23 0.82
CA SER A 130 -0.03 -0.43 -0.42
C SER A 130 0.46 0.33 -1.66
N ALA A 131 0.38 1.66 -1.65
CA ALA A 131 0.78 2.51 -2.76
C ALA A 131 2.29 2.45 -3.03
N ILE A 132 3.13 2.55 -1.99
CA ILE A 132 4.59 2.54 -2.19
C ILE A 132 5.08 1.17 -2.68
N VAL A 133 4.52 0.08 -2.14
CA VAL A 133 4.80 -1.28 -2.60
C VAL A 133 4.39 -1.45 -4.06
N TYR A 134 3.20 -0.97 -4.43
CA TYR A 134 2.75 -0.98 -5.82
C TYR A 134 3.69 -0.23 -6.75
N HIS A 135 4.11 1.00 -6.40
CA HIS A 135 4.94 1.80 -7.30
C HIS A 135 6.38 1.31 -7.38
N ILE A 136 6.95 0.77 -6.31
CA ILE A 136 8.24 0.08 -6.35
C ILE A 136 8.16 -1.12 -7.30
N TRP A 137 7.12 -1.95 -7.16
CA TRP A 137 6.90 -3.08 -8.05
C TRP A 137 6.73 -2.66 -9.51
N ARG A 138 5.95 -1.59 -9.75
CA ARG A 138 5.74 -1.04 -11.08
C ARG A 138 7.03 -0.48 -11.68
N GLU A 139 7.81 0.26 -10.91
CA GLU A 139 9.12 0.79 -11.32
C GLU A 139 10.05 -0.36 -11.72
N ARG A 140 10.16 -1.40 -10.91
CA ARG A 140 10.95 -2.60 -11.24
C ARG A 140 10.54 -3.16 -12.60
N ASN A 141 9.24 -3.36 -12.84
CA ASN A 141 8.77 -3.89 -14.12
C ASN A 141 9.04 -2.93 -15.29
N GLN A 142 8.94 -1.61 -15.08
CA GLN A 142 9.26 -0.64 -16.13
C GLN A 142 10.75 -0.64 -16.48
N ARG A 143 11.66 -0.82 -15.50
CA ARG A 143 13.09 -0.98 -15.80
C ARG A 143 13.39 -2.24 -16.60
N VAL A 144 12.72 -3.34 -16.26
CA VAL A 144 12.87 -4.63 -16.97
C VAL A 144 12.35 -4.57 -18.41
N PHE A 145 11.14 -4.04 -18.61
CA PHE A 145 10.45 -4.16 -19.90
C PHE A 145 10.50 -2.91 -20.78
N GLN A 146 10.80 -1.74 -20.21
CA GLN A 146 10.76 -0.44 -20.90
C GLN A 146 12.07 0.34 -20.79
N HIS A 147 13.08 -0.19 -20.07
CA HIS A 147 14.36 0.48 -19.83
C HIS A 147 14.23 1.94 -19.35
N SER A 148 13.16 2.22 -18.60
CA SER A 148 12.86 3.54 -18.06
C SER A 148 13.12 3.58 -16.57
N GLU A 149 13.93 4.55 -16.14
CA GLU A 149 14.27 4.75 -14.74
C GLU A 149 13.76 6.08 -14.23
N ARG A 150 13.06 6.06 -13.09
CA ARG A 150 12.61 7.27 -12.40
C ARG A 150 13.34 7.43 -11.07
N PRO A 151 13.57 8.66 -10.60
CA PRO A 151 14.16 8.90 -9.29
C PRO A 151 13.18 8.50 -8.17
N SER A 152 13.72 8.16 -7.00
CA SER A 152 12.94 7.76 -5.83
C SER A 152 11.93 8.82 -5.38
N THR A 153 12.31 10.10 -5.52
CA THR A 153 11.48 11.25 -5.21
C THR A 153 10.21 11.30 -6.06
N THR A 154 10.30 10.94 -7.35
CA THR A 154 9.14 10.84 -8.25
C THR A 154 8.21 9.73 -7.81
N ILE A 155 8.73 8.56 -7.46
CA ILE A 155 7.94 7.43 -6.96
C ILE A 155 7.20 7.79 -5.67
N ALA A 156 7.92 8.39 -4.72
CA ALA A 156 7.35 8.86 -3.45
C ALA A 156 6.25 9.90 -3.67
N ARG A 157 6.48 10.88 -4.54
CA ARG A 157 5.51 11.94 -4.85
C ARG A 157 4.24 11.38 -5.48
N ILE A 158 4.37 10.47 -6.46
CA ILE A 158 3.19 9.85 -7.11
C ILE A 158 2.39 9.04 -6.09
N ALA A 159 3.06 8.23 -5.27
CA ALA A 159 2.40 7.43 -4.23
C ALA A 159 1.66 8.32 -3.22
N ALA A 160 2.29 9.39 -2.73
CA ALA A 160 1.65 10.33 -1.82
C ALA A 160 0.44 11.02 -2.46
N GLU A 161 0.56 11.45 -3.71
CA GLU A 161 -0.49 12.20 -4.39
C GLU A 161 -1.71 11.35 -4.70
N GLU A 162 -1.54 10.10 -5.15
CA GLU A 162 -2.68 9.21 -5.37
C GLU A 162 -3.44 8.89 -4.08
N ILE A 163 -2.74 8.84 -2.93
CA ILE A 163 -3.43 8.69 -1.63
C ILE A 163 -4.12 10.00 -1.22
N ARG A 164 -3.52 11.18 -1.47
CA ARG A 164 -4.22 12.47 -1.24
C ARG A 164 -5.51 12.56 -2.05
N GLN A 165 -5.44 12.27 -3.34
CA GLN A 165 -6.61 12.28 -4.22
C GLN A 165 -7.65 11.25 -3.76
N LYS A 166 -7.21 10.07 -3.31
CA LYS A 166 -8.13 9.08 -2.74
C LYS A 166 -8.78 9.55 -1.44
N ILE A 167 -8.06 10.26 -0.57
CA ILE A 167 -8.63 10.84 0.66
C ILE A 167 -9.67 11.90 0.30
N LEU A 168 -9.36 12.78 -0.65
CA LEU A 168 -10.25 13.83 -1.14
C LEU A 168 -11.52 13.28 -1.82
N SER A 169 -11.43 12.09 -2.42
CA SER A 169 -12.57 11.44 -3.07
C SER A 169 -13.53 10.76 -2.08
N LEU A 170 -13.24 10.76 -0.78
CA LEU A 170 -14.09 10.12 0.23
C LEU A 170 -15.02 11.14 0.83
N ASP A 171 -16.29 10.79 0.95
CA ASP A 171 -17.25 11.52 1.76
C ASP A 171 -17.01 11.19 3.24
N LEU A 172 -16.16 12.00 3.89
CA LEU A 172 -15.79 11.85 5.29
C LEU A 172 -16.55 12.86 6.14
N SER A 173 -17.27 12.38 7.16
CA SER A 173 -17.90 13.24 8.17
C SER A 173 -16.89 14.23 8.77
N ASP A 174 -17.30 15.47 9.04
CA ASP A 174 -16.47 16.40 9.81
C ASP A 174 -16.30 15.89 11.23
N SER A 175 -15.13 15.31 11.50
CA SER A 175 -14.74 14.76 12.79
C SER A 175 -13.33 15.22 13.12
N VAL A 176 -12.98 15.26 14.41
CA VAL A 176 -11.62 15.57 14.87
C VAL A 176 -10.57 14.73 14.13
N SER A 177 -10.86 13.45 13.89
CA SER A 177 -9.99 12.55 13.13
C SER A 177 -9.85 12.94 11.65
N THR A 178 -10.94 13.38 11.00
CA THR A 178 -10.92 13.88 9.61
C THR A 178 -10.10 15.16 9.51
N ARG A 179 -10.28 16.12 10.43
CA ARG A 179 -9.45 17.35 10.45
C ARG A 179 -7.99 17.05 10.73
N GLY A 180 -7.72 16.08 11.59
CA GLY A 180 -6.37 15.59 11.89
C GLY A 180 -5.72 14.97 10.66
N LEU A 181 -6.48 14.17 9.89
CA LEU A 181 -6.03 13.62 8.61
C LEU A 181 -5.68 14.74 7.61
N TYR A 182 -6.58 15.70 7.38
CA TYR A 182 -6.33 16.77 6.41
C TYR A 182 -5.12 17.62 6.78
N ARG A 183 -4.96 17.93 8.08
CA ARG A 183 -3.75 18.60 8.59
C ARG A 183 -2.48 17.80 8.34
N LEU A 184 -2.49 16.49 8.64
CA LEU A 184 -1.34 15.62 8.42
C LEU A 184 -0.95 15.55 6.93
N TRP A 185 -1.95 15.48 6.05
CA TRP A 185 -1.74 15.33 4.61
C TRP A 185 -1.60 16.66 3.85
N ARG A 186 -1.65 17.80 4.56
CA ARG A 186 -1.64 19.17 4.01
C ARG A 186 -2.68 19.39 2.91
N ILE A 187 -3.83 18.77 3.08
CA ILE A 187 -4.96 18.95 2.18
C ILE A 187 -5.61 20.28 2.55
N PRO A 188 -5.72 21.25 1.62
CA PRO A 188 -6.46 22.49 1.87
C PRO A 188 -7.89 22.13 2.27
N TRP A 189 -8.36 22.72 3.37
CA TRP A 189 -9.76 22.60 3.75
C TRP A 189 -10.63 23.19 2.64
N LEU A 190 -11.46 22.36 2.01
CA LEU A 190 -12.35 22.79 0.92
C LEU A 190 -13.66 23.43 1.41
N SER A 191 -13.78 23.75 2.69
CA SER A 191 -15.02 24.36 3.20
C SER A 191 -15.00 25.87 2.99
N GLY A 192 -15.51 26.30 1.84
CA GLY A 192 -16.34 27.50 1.76
C GLY A 192 -17.72 27.22 2.37
N ILE A 193 -17.77 26.84 3.65
CA ILE A 193 -19.01 26.81 4.44
C ILE A 193 -18.88 27.97 5.42
N PRO A 194 -19.66 29.05 5.30
CA PRO A 194 -19.64 30.12 6.28
C PRO A 194 -20.03 29.52 7.63
N LEU A 195 -19.19 29.73 8.64
CA LEU A 195 -19.63 29.63 10.01
C LEU A 195 -20.53 30.85 10.24
N GLU A 196 -21.85 30.67 10.03
CA GLU A 196 -22.82 31.63 10.56
C GLU A 196 -22.71 31.60 12.09
N ALA A 197 -22.46 32.80 12.63
CA ALA A 197 -22.40 33.12 14.05
C ALA A 197 -23.81 33.23 14.64
#